data_AF-A0A9P0ATQ4-F1
#
_entry.id   AF-A0A9P0ATQ4-F1
#
_cell.length_a   1.000
_cell.length_b   1.000
_cell.length_c   1.000
_cell.angle_alpha   90.00
_cell.angle_beta   90.00
_cell.angle_gamma   90.00
#
_symmetry.space_group_name_H-M   'P 1'
#
loop_
_entity.id
_entity.type
_entity.pdbx_description
1 polymer ?
#
loop_
_entity_poly.entity_id
_entity_poly.type
_entity_poly.pdbx_seq_one_letter_code
_entity_poly.pdbx_strand_id
1 'polypeptide(L)'
;MVIRYGSKKSGGTKHIPHGYDWWLALKGNSKYYNYTLSINGTARFFENQYLTDVMSDYAIDFLNQGFIKTSPFFMTLATPACHAPFTPADRHKVCYLNETVVRTPSFNATPYNKHWLLQMKPTSLPENVEILDEIQKNRLQTLLAVDDMVDRVVEKLKDLNVLDNTYIIFTSDNGYHIGQFSQPWDKRQPYQTDIKVPFLISGPKIKKKSLSSFPISSVDILPTILDLANVKTPEKLKIDGKSFKEVLFEKIEKMFQRRVYIEYHGMGSGSTVENQCAVKEKWADPEHLLDGRSQYYVASVLNVPRSKVQRATSVGDIFKRKKTPQN
;
A
#
# COMPACT_ATOMS: atom_id res chain seq x y z
N MET A 1 -2.73 13.32 -11.20
CA MET A 1 -3.35 12.36 -12.15
C MET A 1 -2.67 11.00 -11.96
N VAL A 2 -3.36 9.95 -11.49
CA VAL A 2 -2.78 8.60 -11.43
C VAL A 2 -2.63 8.10 -12.87
N ILE A 3 -1.39 7.93 -13.33
CA ILE A 3 -1.12 7.40 -14.67
C ILE A 3 -1.49 5.91 -14.64
N ARG A 4 -2.60 5.57 -15.30
CA ARG A 4 -3.05 4.19 -15.43
C ARG A 4 -2.19 3.47 -16.47
N TYR A 5 -1.66 2.30 -16.09
CA TYR A 5 -0.92 1.45 -17.02
C TYR A 5 -1.80 1.10 -18.24
N GLY A 6 -1.17 0.95 -19.41
CA GLY A 6 -1.87 0.68 -20.65
C GLY A 6 -2.53 1.92 -21.30
N SER A 7 -2.39 3.10 -20.72
CA SER A 7 -2.79 4.37 -21.34
C SER A 7 -1.73 4.87 -22.32
N LYS A 8 -2.10 5.76 -23.26
CA LYS A 8 -1.12 6.36 -24.19
C LYS A 8 0.03 7.05 -23.45
N LYS A 9 -0.25 7.75 -22.34
CA LYS A 9 0.75 8.42 -21.50
C LYS A 9 1.72 7.47 -20.82
N SER A 10 1.32 6.22 -20.58
CA SER A 10 2.17 5.18 -19.97
C SER A 10 2.83 4.26 -21.01
N GLY A 11 2.87 4.64 -22.28
CA GLY A 11 3.40 3.79 -23.37
C GLY A 11 2.48 2.64 -23.81
N GLY A 12 1.22 2.64 -23.39
CA GLY A 12 0.24 1.61 -23.75
C GLY A 12 0.54 0.25 -23.11
N THR A 13 -0.13 -0.80 -23.57
CA THR A 13 0.09 -2.17 -23.07
C THR A 13 1.40 -2.76 -23.57
N LYS A 14 2.03 -2.18 -24.59
CA LYS A 14 3.33 -2.63 -25.12
C LYS A 14 4.50 -2.23 -24.22
N HIS A 15 4.31 -1.27 -23.32
CA HIS A 15 5.37 -0.83 -22.42
C HIS A 15 5.65 -1.88 -21.35
N ILE A 16 6.92 -2.28 -21.26
CA ILE A 16 7.47 -3.13 -20.20
C ILE A 16 8.44 -2.26 -19.39
N PRO A 17 8.24 -2.11 -18.08
CA PRO A 17 9.18 -1.39 -17.23
C PRO A 17 10.57 -2.03 -17.24
N HIS A 18 11.60 -1.19 -17.21
CA HIS A 18 12.98 -1.67 -17.11
C HIS A 18 13.22 -2.45 -15.82
N GLY A 19 14.11 -3.45 -15.88
CA GLY A 19 14.51 -4.26 -14.73
C GLY A 19 13.62 -5.48 -14.46
N TYR A 20 12.65 -5.77 -15.33
CA TYR A 20 11.83 -6.97 -15.27
C TYR A 20 12.08 -7.85 -16.50
N ASP A 21 12.50 -9.09 -16.28
CA ASP A 21 12.63 -10.10 -17.35
C ASP A 21 11.26 -10.63 -17.82
N TRP A 22 10.26 -10.55 -16.93
CA TRP A 22 8.89 -10.97 -17.19
C TRP A 22 7.89 -9.98 -16.58
N TRP A 23 6.83 -9.66 -17.32
CA TRP A 23 5.89 -8.59 -16.96
C TRP A 23 4.43 -8.99 -17.19
N LEU A 24 3.61 -8.78 -16.16
CA LEU A 24 2.15 -8.88 -16.20
C LEU A 24 1.54 -7.63 -15.57
N ALA A 25 0.68 -6.93 -16.31
CA ALA A 25 0.04 -5.72 -15.78
C ALA A 25 -1.39 -5.53 -16.26
N LEU A 26 -2.25 -5.14 -15.32
CA LEU A 26 -3.64 -4.75 -15.59
C LEU A 26 -3.68 -3.44 -16.36
N LYS A 27 -4.33 -3.45 -17.53
CA LYS A 27 -4.66 -2.24 -18.27
C LYS A 27 -5.75 -1.46 -17.53
N GLY A 28 -5.48 -0.19 -17.22
CA GLY A 28 -6.47 0.71 -16.65
C GLY A 28 -6.46 0.74 -15.13
N ASN A 29 -7.62 0.60 -14.51
CA ASN A 29 -7.81 0.63 -13.06
C ASN A 29 -8.35 -0.73 -12.59
N SER A 30 -8.39 -0.94 -11.28
CA SER A 30 -8.85 -2.17 -10.64
C SER A 30 -10.19 -2.66 -11.21
N LYS A 31 -10.19 -3.88 -11.73
CA LYS A 31 -11.34 -4.60 -12.28
C LYS A 31 -11.11 -6.09 -12.05
N TYR A 32 -12.15 -6.83 -11.67
CA TYR A 32 -12.01 -8.24 -11.26
C TYR A 32 -12.43 -9.25 -12.34
N TYR A 33 -13.24 -8.82 -13.31
CA TYR A 33 -13.69 -9.58 -14.48
C TYR A 33 -13.65 -8.67 -15.72
N ASN A 34 -13.75 -9.21 -16.93
CA ASN A 34 -13.83 -8.40 -18.16
C ASN A 34 -12.67 -7.40 -18.32
N TYR A 35 -11.44 -7.84 -18.09
CA TYR A 35 -10.25 -6.98 -18.06
C TYR A 35 -9.26 -7.35 -19.17
N THR A 36 -8.26 -6.48 -19.37
CA THR A 36 -7.13 -6.74 -20.26
C THR A 36 -5.84 -6.74 -19.46
N LEU A 37 -5.03 -7.77 -19.62
CA LEU A 37 -3.66 -7.81 -19.11
C LEU A 37 -2.69 -7.54 -20.25
N SER A 38 -1.61 -6.82 -19.98
CA SER A 38 -0.39 -6.92 -20.78
C SER A 38 0.43 -8.09 -20.25
N ILE A 39 0.74 -9.04 -21.12
CA ILE A 39 1.62 -10.18 -20.86
C ILE A 39 2.84 -9.97 -21.73
N ASN A 40 3.96 -9.56 -21.13
CA ASN A 40 5.20 -9.20 -21.84
C ASN A 40 4.95 -8.27 -23.04
N GLY A 41 4.16 -7.22 -22.83
CA GLY A 41 3.85 -6.23 -23.88
C GLY A 41 2.67 -6.60 -24.78
N THR A 42 2.15 -7.84 -24.68
CA THR A 42 1.03 -8.31 -25.50
C THR A 42 -0.29 -8.19 -24.74
N ALA A 43 -1.24 -7.43 -25.28
CA ALA A 43 -2.55 -7.28 -24.66
C ALA A 43 -3.41 -8.54 -24.87
N ARG A 44 -3.97 -9.08 -23.77
CA ARG A 44 -4.91 -10.20 -23.79
C ARG A 44 -6.14 -9.87 -22.96
N PHE A 45 -7.32 -10.10 -23.53
CA PHE A 45 -8.61 -9.92 -22.86
C PHE A 45 -9.02 -11.20 -22.12
N PHE A 46 -9.62 -11.02 -20.94
CA PHE A 46 -10.19 -12.05 -20.08
C PHE A 46 -11.60 -11.62 -19.70
N GLU A 47 -12.58 -12.48 -19.95
CA GLU A 47 -14.01 -12.15 -19.77
C GLU A 47 -14.50 -12.61 -18.40
N ASN A 48 -14.51 -13.94 -18.20
CA ASN A 48 -15.15 -14.58 -17.04
C ASN A 48 -14.15 -15.15 -16.02
N GLN A 49 -12.85 -15.00 -16.26
CA GLN A 49 -11.83 -15.38 -15.29
C GLN A 49 -11.67 -14.29 -14.22
N TYR A 50 -11.54 -14.68 -12.96
CA TYR A 50 -11.30 -13.74 -11.87
C TYR A 50 -9.84 -13.30 -11.86
N LEU A 51 -9.60 -11.98 -11.78
CA LEU A 51 -8.26 -11.41 -11.95
C LEU A 51 -7.20 -12.00 -11.02
N THR A 52 -7.51 -12.11 -9.72
CA THR A 52 -6.54 -12.60 -8.74
C THR A 52 -6.17 -14.07 -9.00
N ASP A 53 -7.10 -14.86 -9.52
CA ASP A 53 -6.85 -16.26 -9.87
C ASP A 53 -5.93 -16.35 -11.09
N VAL A 54 -6.18 -15.54 -12.13
CA VAL A 54 -5.30 -15.47 -13.31
C VAL A 54 -3.89 -14.98 -12.93
N MET A 55 -3.79 -13.99 -12.06
CA MET A 55 -2.48 -13.53 -11.57
C MET A 55 -1.77 -14.62 -10.76
N SER A 56 -2.51 -15.39 -9.96
CA SER A 56 -1.98 -16.53 -9.23
C SER A 56 -1.47 -17.60 -10.19
N ASP A 57 -2.21 -17.95 -11.23
CA ASP A 57 -1.79 -18.93 -12.25
C ASP A 57 -0.48 -18.53 -12.91
N TYR A 58 -0.35 -17.25 -13.33
CA TYR A 58 0.89 -16.74 -13.91
C TYR A 58 2.06 -16.74 -12.92
N ALA A 59 1.83 -16.50 -11.63
CA ALA A 59 2.86 -16.61 -10.61
C ALA A 59 3.34 -18.06 -10.46
N ILE A 60 2.42 -19.04 -10.50
CA ILE A 60 2.78 -20.46 -10.48
C ILE A 60 3.55 -20.86 -11.75
N ASP A 61 3.16 -20.36 -12.92
CA ASP A 61 3.87 -20.60 -14.18
C ASP A 61 5.30 -20.03 -14.17
N PHE A 62 5.49 -18.86 -13.54
CA PHE A 62 6.82 -18.30 -13.31
C PHE A 62 7.65 -19.19 -12.37
N LEU A 63 7.06 -19.69 -11.29
CA LEU A 63 7.75 -20.59 -10.35
C LEU A 63 8.02 -21.99 -10.94
N ASN A 64 7.29 -22.40 -11.98
CA ASN A 64 7.54 -23.65 -12.70
C ASN A 64 8.76 -23.59 -13.64
N GLN A 65 9.34 -22.40 -13.86
CA GLN A 65 10.50 -22.27 -14.74
C GLN A 65 11.73 -22.96 -14.16
N GLY A 66 12.51 -23.64 -15.02
CA GLY A 66 13.66 -24.44 -14.58
C GLY A 66 14.73 -23.66 -13.81
N PHE A 67 14.88 -22.36 -14.10
CA PHE A 67 15.88 -21.50 -13.44
C PHE A 67 15.59 -21.24 -11.96
N ILE A 68 14.35 -21.45 -11.49
CA ILE A 68 13.95 -21.16 -10.10
C ILE A 68 14.78 -21.95 -9.08
N LYS A 69 15.28 -23.13 -9.47
CA LYS A 69 16.13 -23.97 -8.61
C LYS A 69 17.61 -23.61 -8.67
N THR A 70 18.05 -22.88 -9.70
CA THR A 70 19.48 -22.67 -10.00
C THR A 70 19.91 -21.21 -9.92
N SER A 71 18.95 -20.28 -9.93
CA SER A 71 19.23 -18.84 -10.03
C SER A 71 18.35 -18.06 -9.06
N PRO A 72 18.87 -16.98 -8.44
CA PRO A 72 18.05 -16.11 -7.62
C PRO A 72 16.96 -15.45 -8.47
N PHE A 73 15.79 -15.25 -7.89
CA PHE A 73 14.68 -14.57 -8.55
C PHE A 73 14.15 -13.45 -7.67
N PHE A 74 13.49 -12.49 -8.30
CA PHE A 74 12.72 -11.45 -7.64
C PHE A 74 11.34 -11.40 -8.31
N MET A 75 10.28 -11.54 -7.51
CA MET A 75 8.90 -11.54 -8.00
C MET A 75 8.06 -10.57 -7.19
N THR A 76 7.46 -9.60 -7.87
CA THR A 76 6.45 -8.71 -7.29
C THR A 76 5.07 -9.17 -7.72
N LEU A 77 4.28 -9.70 -6.78
CA LEU A 77 2.90 -10.12 -7.03
C LEU A 77 1.92 -9.10 -6.44
N ALA A 78 1.68 -8.01 -7.18
CA ALA A 78 0.88 -6.87 -6.72
C ALA A 78 -0.55 -6.90 -7.32
N THR A 79 -1.46 -7.62 -6.65
CA THR A 79 -2.88 -7.66 -7.01
C THR A 79 -3.58 -6.34 -6.65
N PRO A 80 -4.55 -5.85 -7.47
CA PRO A 80 -5.37 -4.71 -7.09
C PRO A 80 -6.41 -5.05 -6.00
N ALA A 81 -6.58 -6.32 -5.64
CA ALA A 81 -7.47 -6.73 -4.56
C ALA A 81 -6.98 -6.17 -3.20
N CYS A 82 -7.80 -5.58 -2.33
CA CYS A 82 -9.26 -5.39 -2.38
C CYS A 82 -9.65 -3.94 -2.72
N HIS A 83 -9.07 -3.32 -3.75
CA HIS A 83 -9.49 -2.00 -4.21
C HIS A 83 -10.93 -2.03 -4.78
N ALA A 84 -11.60 -0.87 -4.81
CA ALA A 84 -12.90 -0.71 -5.46
C ALA A 84 -12.82 -1.25 -6.92
N PRO A 85 -13.83 -1.98 -7.42
CA PRO A 85 -15.21 -2.07 -6.91
C PRO A 85 -15.49 -3.14 -5.83
N PHE A 86 -14.47 -3.71 -5.17
CA PHE A 86 -14.65 -4.70 -4.09
C PHE A 86 -15.44 -5.94 -4.53
N THR A 87 -15.29 -6.35 -5.79
CA THR A 87 -16.03 -7.50 -6.32
C THR A 87 -15.36 -8.78 -5.85
N PRO A 88 -16.00 -9.58 -4.98
CA PRO A 88 -15.43 -10.84 -4.54
C PRO A 88 -15.47 -11.89 -5.64
N ALA A 89 -14.56 -12.87 -5.56
CA ALA A 89 -14.68 -14.11 -6.32
C ALA A 89 -15.98 -14.84 -5.92
N ASP A 90 -16.63 -15.50 -6.87
CA ASP A 90 -17.93 -16.15 -6.63
C ASP A 90 -17.89 -17.12 -5.44
N ARG A 91 -16.82 -17.90 -5.31
CA ARG A 91 -16.58 -18.85 -4.21
C ARG A 91 -16.54 -18.20 -2.82
N HIS A 92 -16.28 -16.89 -2.72
CA HIS A 92 -16.14 -16.16 -1.46
C HIS A 92 -17.36 -15.31 -1.10
N LYS A 93 -18.37 -15.21 -1.97
CA LYS A 93 -19.59 -14.41 -1.74
C LYS A 93 -20.39 -14.86 -0.51
N VAL A 94 -20.21 -16.11 -0.09
CA VAL A 94 -20.90 -16.72 1.06
C VAL A 94 -20.14 -16.54 2.39
N CYS A 95 -18.93 -15.97 2.36
CA CYS A 95 -18.12 -15.73 3.56
C CYS A 95 -18.50 -14.39 4.22
N TYR A 96 -18.26 -14.25 5.53
CA TYR A 96 -18.43 -12.96 6.25
C TYR A 96 -19.81 -12.30 6.12
N LEU A 97 -20.89 -13.05 5.89
CA LEU A 97 -22.23 -12.50 5.64
C LEU A 97 -22.75 -11.58 6.77
N ASN A 98 -22.31 -11.84 8.00
CA ASN A 98 -22.71 -11.08 9.20
C ASN A 98 -21.60 -10.13 9.70
N GLU A 99 -20.50 -10.01 8.98
CA GLU A 99 -19.39 -9.13 9.38
C GLU A 99 -19.75 -7.68 9.09
N THR A 100 -19.43 -6.80 10.02
CA THR A 100 -19.72 -5.36 9.94
C THR A 100 -18.43 -4.55 10.06
N VAL A 101 -18.50 -3.26 9.75
CA VAL A 101 -17.37 -2.37 9.99
C VAL A 101 -17.04 -2.33 11.49
N VAL A 102 -15.74 -2.37 11.82
CA VAL A 102 -15.30 -2.21 13.20
C VAL A 102 -15.52 -0.76 13.64
N ARG A 103 -16.54 -0.55 14.48
CA ARG A 103 -16.94 0.77 15.00
C ARG A 103 -16.11 1.12 16.25
N THR A 104 -14.95 1.74 16.05
CA THR A 104 -14.09 2.27 17.14
C THR A 104 -14.62 3.63 17.66
N PRO A 105 -14.09 4.21 18.75
CA PRO A 105 -14.51 5.55 19.21
C PRO A 105 -14.31 6.69 18.19
N SER A 106 -13.51 6.47 17.14
CA SER A 106 -13.38 7.43 16.03
C SER A 106 -14.47 7.26 14.97
N PHE A 107 -15.25 6.18 14.99
CA PHE A 107 -16.33 5.95 14.02
C PHE A 107 -17.43 7.00 14.19
N ASN A 108 -17.80 7.65 13.07
CA ASN A 108 -18.73 8.78 13.04
C ASN A 108 -18.41 9.92 14.05
N ALA A 109 -17.15 10.04 14.46
CA ALA A 109 -16.75 11.07 15.41
C ALA A 109 -16.45 12.39 14.68
N THR A 110 -16.93 13.50 15.23
CA THR A 110 -16.57 14.82 14.71
C THR A 110 -15.04 15.03 14.79
N PRO A 111 -14.38 15.46 13.71
CA PRO A 111 -12.93 15.65 13.66
C PRO A 111 -12.46 16.94 14.39
N TYR A 112 -13.00 17.22 15.58
CA TYR A 112 -12.53 18.35 16.40
C TYR A 112 -11.08 18.14 16.83
N ASN A 113 -10.25 19.19 16.77
CA ASN A 113 -8.80 19.13 17.04
C ASN A 113 -8.04 18.09 16.21
N LYS A 114 -8.57 17.71 15.03
CA LYS A 114 -7.88 16.84 14.07
C LYS A 114 -7.20 17.68 12.99
N HIS A 115 -6.45 17.02 12.12
CA HIS A 115 -5.76 17.66 11.01
C HIS A 115 -6.78 18.41 10.15
N TRP A 116 -6.42 19.60 9.65
CA TRP A 116 -7.33 20.47 8.91
C TRP A 116 -7.99 19.80 7.70
N LEU A 117 -7.31 18.81 7.07
CA LEU A 117 -7.87 17.99 5.98
C LEU A 117 -9.18 17.29 6.38
N LEU A 118 -9.30 16.80 7.62
CA LEU A 118 -10.54 16.19 8.12
C LEU A 118 -11.61 17.23 8.49
N GLN A 119 -11.22 18.50 8.70
CA GLN A 119 -12.13 19.58 9.06
C GLN A 119 -12.74 20.29 7.83
N MET A 120 -12.32 19.94 6.61
CA MET A 120 -12.92 20.44 5.38
C MET A 120 -14.37 19.91 5.23
N LYS A 121 -15.32 20.75 4.77
CA LYS A 121 -16.73 20.35 4.53
C LYS A 121 -16.84 19.35 3.36
N PRO A 122 -17.81 18.38 3.35
CA PRO A 122 -18.50 17.72 4.45
C PRO A 122 -17.94 16.32 4.75
N THR A 123 -17.68 16.09 6.03
CA THR A 123 -17.45 14.80 6.68
C THR A 123 -18.78 14.29 7.25
N SER A 124 -19.72 13.91 6.38
CA SER A 124 -20.93 13.20 6.84
C SER A 124 -20.89 11.79 6.29
N LEU A 125 -21.20 10.83 7.15
CA LEU A 125 -21.46 9.47 6.68
C LEU A 125 -22.70 9.46 5.77
N PRO A 126 -22.83 8.46 4.90
CA PRO A 126 -24.06 8.24 4.15
C PRO A 126 -25.25 8.11 5.11
N GLU A 127 -26.44 8.54 4.67
CA GLU A 127 -27.67 8.41 5.47
C GLU A 127 -27.92 6.96 5.88
N ASN A 128 -27.71 6.02 4.95
CA ASN A 128 -27.64 4.60 5.27
C ASN A 128 -26.21 4.19 5.63
N VAL A 129 -25.93 4.06 6.93
CA VAL A 129 -24.62 3.61 7.44
C VAL A 129 -24.34 2.13 7.13
N GLU A 130 -25.36 1.32 6.83
CA GLU A 130 -25.21 -0.12 6.50
C GLU A 130 -24.40 -0.34 5.21
N ILE A 131 -24.34 0.66 4.33
CA ILE A 131 -23.46 0.60 3.14
C ILE A 131 -21.99 0.42 3.54
N LEU A 132 -21.59 0.92 4.71
CA LEU A 132 -20.23 0.75 5.23
C LEU A 132 -19.96 -0.70 5.63
N ASP A 133 -20.98 -1.39 6.15
CA ASP A 133 -20.91 -2.81 6.49
C ASP A 133 -20.82 -3.65 5.22
N GLU A 134 -21.59 -3.30 4.19
CA GLU A 134 -21.51 -3.97 2.89
C GLU A 134 -20.12 -3.79 2.24
N ILE A 135 -19.56 -2.58 2.28
CA ILE A 135 -18.21 -2.32 1.77
C ILE A 135 -17.18 -3.14 2.56
N GLN A 136 -17.27 -3.17 3.90
CA GLN A 136 -16.35 -3.97 4.72
C GLN A 136 -16.44 -5.46 4.36
N LYS A 137 -17.66 -6.02 4.31
CA LYS A 137 -17.90 -7.40 3.90
C LYS A 137 -17.30 -7.69 2.53
N ASN A 138 -17.63 -6.90 1.52
CA ASN A 138 -17.17 -7.09 0.16
C ASN A 138 -15.64 -7.01 0.05
N ARG A 139 -15.00 -6.10 0.81
CA ARG A 139 -13.53 -6.02 0.90
C ARG A 139 -12.92 -7.28 1.49
N LEU A 140 -13.47 -7.80 2.59
CA LEU A 140 -13.00 -9.05 3.21
C LEU A 140 -13.16 -10.25 2.27
N GLN A 141 -14.31 -10.39 1.64
CA GLN A 141 -14.56 -11.46 0.66
C GLN A 141 -13.64 -11.36 -0.56
N THR A 142 -13.34 -10.13 -1.02
CA THR A 142 -12.38 -9.89 -2.11
C THR A 142 -10.96 -10.26 -1.70
N LEU A 143 -10.58 -9.98 -0.45
CA LEU A 143 -9.26 -10.26 0.10
C LEU A 143 -8.99 -11.78 0.22
N LEU A 144 -10.03 -12.62 0.41
CA LEU A 144 -9.86 -14.08 0.47
C LEU A 144 -9.19 -14.65 -0.78
N ALA A 145 -9.40 -14.07 -1.97
CA ALA A 145 -8.70 -14.53 -3.17
C ALA A 145 -7.19 -14.21 -3.14
N VAL A 146 -6.78 -13.19 -2.38
CA VAL A 146 -5.36 -12.91 -2.12
C VAL A 146 -4.79 -13.93 -1.16
N ASP A 147 -5.56 -14.34 -0.15
CA ASP A 147 -5.18 -15.40 0.79
C ASP A 147 -4.93 -16.73 0.05
N ASP A 148 -5.88 -17.15 -0.81
CA ASP A 148 -5.72 -18.32 -1.69
C ASP A 148 -4.45 -18.22 -2.55
N MET A 149 -4.19 -17.05 -3.14
CA MET A 149 -3.02 -16.82 -4.00
C MET A 149 -1.71 -16.93 -3.21
N VAL A 150 -1.67 -16.41 -1.98
CA VAL A 150 -0.51 -16.52 -1.10
C VAL A 150 -0.27 -17.98 -0.72
N ASP A 151 -1.32 -18.71 -0.35
CA ASP A 151 -1.24 -20.14 -0.03
C ASP A 151 -0.66 -20.95 -1.20
N ARG A 152 -1.22 -20.77 -2.41
CA ARG A 152 -0.73 -21.41 -3.64
C ARG A 152 0.75 -21.14 -3.90
N VAL A 153 1.21 -19.89 -3.74
CA VAL A 153 2.62 -19.52 -3.95
C VAL A 153 3.52 -20.16 -2.88
N VAL A 154 3.11 -20.12 -1.62
CA VAL A 154 3.88 -20.71 -0.51
C VAL A 154 3.99 -22.23 -0.66
N GLU A 155 2.88 -22.92 -0.93
CA GLU A 155 2.89 -24.37 -1.19
C GLU A 155 3.77 -24.71 -2.40
N LYS A 156 3.68 -23.91 -3.48
CA LYS A 156 4.55 -24.13 -4.64
C LYS A 156 6.04 -23.99 -4.32
N LEU A 157 6.42 -23.01 -3.50
CA LEU A 157 7.81 -22.85 -3.06
C LEU A 157 8.27 -24.02 -2.17
N LYS A 158 7.36 -24.62 -1.38
CA LYS A 158 7.63 -25.85 -0.60
C LYS A 158 7.86 -27.03 -1.53
N ASP A 159 6.97 -27.26 -2.49
CA ASP A 159 7.07 -28.37 -3.46
C ASP A 159 8.38 -28.32 -4.26
N LEU A 160 8.83 -27.11 -4.58
CA LEU A 160 10.09 -26.88 -5.29
C LEU A 160 11.32 -27.01 -4.39
N ASN A 161 11.15 -27.17 -3.07
CA ASN A 161 12.20 -27.17 -2.04
C ASN A 161 13.06 -25.90 -2.04
N VAL A 162 12.46 -24.74 -2.32
CA VAL A 162 13.15 -23.44 -2.33
C VAL A 162 12.61 -22.47 -1.27
N LEU A 163 11.54 -22.82 -0.56
CA LEU A 163 10.94 -21.94 0.46
C LEU A 163 11.95 -21.51 1.54
N ASP A 164 12.78 -22.43 2.04
CA ASP A 164 13.74 -22.14 3.12
C ASP A 164 14.85 -21.17 2.69
N ASN A 165 15.04 -20.97 1.37
CA ASN A 165 15.96 -20.00 0.79
C ASN A 165 15.25 -18.77 0.19
N THR A 166 13.96 -18.59 0.46
CA THR A 166 13.15 -17.50 -0.12
C THR A 166 12.72 -16.53 0.98
N TYR A 167 12.92 -15.24 0.75
CA TYR A 167 12.28 -14.20 1.55
C TYR A 167 10.90 -13.87 0.97
N ILE A 168 9.85 -13.99 1.79
CA ILE A 168 8.47 -13.62 1.41
C ILE A 168 8.08 -12.39 2.20
N ILE A 169 7.74 -11.31 1.51
CA ILE A 169 7.25 -10.04 2.09
C ILE A 169 5.79 -9.86 1.70
N PHE A 170 4.92 -9.68 2.70
CA PHE A 170 3.51 -9.33 2.50
C PHE A 170 3.24 -7.94 3.10
N THR A 171 2.71 -7.04 2.29
CA THR A 171 2.39 -5.66 2.69
C THR A 171 1.25 -5.09 1.85
N SER A 172 0.74 -3.92 2.25
CA SER A 172 -0.18 -3.10 1.46
C SER A 172 0.48 -1.80 1.00
N ASP A 173 -0.06 -1.15 -0.02
CA ASP A 173 0.35 0.17 -0.50
C ASP A 173 -0.08 1.29 0.46
N ASN A 174 -1.29 1.15 1.01
CA ASN A 174 -1.86 1.99 2.06
C ASN A 174 -2.86 1.18 2.90
N GLY A 175 -3.26 1.75 4.03
CA GLY A 175 -4.41 1.30 4.80
C GLY A 175 -5.73 1.75 4.18
N TYR A 176 -6.80 1.66 4.94
CA TYR A 176 -8.14 2.05 4.49
C TYR A 176 -9.02 2.39 5.69
N HIS A 177 -9.64 3.58 5.68
CA HIS A 177 -10.66 3.93 6.64
C HIS A 177 -12.05 3.62 6.10
N ILE A 178 -12.97 3.28 7.00
CA ILE A 178 -14.41 3.16 6.76
C ILE A 178 -15.10 3.72 8.01
N GLY A 179 -15.75 4.87 7.86
CA GLY A 179 -16.53 5.52 8.92
C GLY A 179 -15.73 6.35 9.93
N GLN A 180 -14.39 6.23 9.99
CA GLN A 180 -13.60 7.00 10.95
C GLN A 180 -13.65 8.50 10.66
N PHE A 181 -13.81 9.29 11.71
CA PHE A 181 -13.92 10.76 11.68
C PHE A 181 -15.04 11.27 10.76
N SER A 182 -16.15 10.52 10.70
CA SER A 182 -17.28 10.78 9.79
C SER A 182 -16.87 10.84 8.30
N GLN A 183 -15.77 10.18 7.94
CA GLN A 183 -15.41 9.92 6.54
C GLN A 183 -16.04 8.61 6.09
N PRO A 184 -16.69 8.56 4.91
CA PRO A 184 -17.37 7.36 4.43
C PRO A 184 -16.38 6.19 4.27
N TRP A 185 -15.47 6.29 3.31
CA TRP A 185 -14.36 5.36 3.11
C TRP A 185 -13.32 5.96 2.17
N ASP A 186 -12.05 5.73 2.41
CA ASP A 186 -10.97 5.92 1.45
C ASP A 186 -9.61 5.52 2.06
N LYS A 187 -8.56 5.91 1.36
CA LYS A 187 -7.22 6.19 1.84
C LYS A 187 -6.95 7.65 1.47
N ARG A 188 -6.24 8.43 2.28
CA ARG A 188 -5.60 9.76 2.01
C ARG A 188 -5.42 10.59 3.28
N GLN A 189 -5.80 10.06 4.44
CA GLN A 189 -5.73 10.79 5.70
C GLN A 189 -4.41 10.47 6.42
N PRO A 190 -3.77 11.42 7.13
CA PRO A 190 -2.51 11.19 7.84
C PRO A 190 -2.72 10.43 9.18
N TYR A 191 -3.60 9.43 9.18
CA TYR A 191 -4.03 8.68 10.36
C TYR A 191 -3.73 7.19 10.20
N GLN A 192 -3.58 6.50 11.33
CA GLN A 192 -3.16 5.10 11.35
C GLN A 192 -4.01 4.18 10.46
N THR A 193 -5.31 4.44 10.32
CA THR A 193 -6.19 3.67 9.42
C THR A 193 -5.68 3.64 7.98
N ASP A 194 -5.02 4.71 7.52
CA ASP A 194 -4.64 4.91 6.13
C ASP A 194 -3.14 4.73 5.91
N ILE A 195 -2.31 5.04 6.91
CA ILE A 195 -0.85 5.06 6.78
C ILE A 195 -0.16 3.83 7.39
N LYS A 196 -0.85 3.11 8.29
CA LYS A 196 -0.29 1.91 8.94
C LYS A 196 -0.76 0.68 8.19
N VAL A 197 0.17 0.05 7.47
CA VAL A 197 -0.08 -1.16 6.68
C VAL A 197 0.41 -2.41 7.41
N PRO A 198 -0.15 -3.61 7.12
CA PRO A 198 0.48 -4.85 7.53
C PRO A 198 1.87 -4.94 6.87
N PHE A 199 2.85 -5.45 7.62
CA PHE A 199 4.16 -5.81 7.07
C PHE A 199 4.57 -7.13 7.71
N LEU A 200 4.49 -8.22 6.95
CA LEU A 200 4.92 -9.55 7.37
C LEU A 200 6.11 -9.94 6.50
N ILE A 201 7.13 -10.53 7.12
CA ILE A 201 8.27 -11.07 6.40
C ILE A 201 8.68 -12.41 7.00
N SER A 202 8.96 -13.38 6.12
CA SER A 202 9.53 -14.68 6.46
C SER A 202 10.70 -14.99 5.54
N GLY A 203 11.62 -15.84 5.98
CA GLY A 203 12.75 -16.28 5.18
C GLY A 203 13.98 -16.66 6.03
N PRO A 204 15.12 -16.93 5.38
CA PRO A 204 16.34 -17.36 6.05
C PRO A 204 16.76 -16.43 7.20
N LYS A 205 17.16 -17.02 8.34
CA LYS A 205 17.67 -16.31 9.54
C LYS A 205 16.67 -15.39 10.25
N ILE A 206 15.42 -15.29 9.78
CA ILE A 206 14.37 -14.56 10.48
C ILE A 206 13.72 -15.51 11.50
N LYS A 207 13.68 -15.09 12.76
CA LYS A 207 13.03 -15.88 13.83
C LYS A 207 11.54 -16.00 13.58
N LYS A 208 11.03 -17.23 13.66
CA LYS A 208 9.59 -17.51 13.52
C LYS A 208 8.80 -16.87 14.66
N LYS A 209 7.59 -16.39 14.34
CA LYS A 209 6.62 -15.84 15.31
C LYS A 209 7.16 -14.69 16.17
N SER A 210 8.08 -13.88 15.63
CA SER A 210 8.56 -12.67 16.28
C SER A 210 7.68 -11.46 15.93
N LEU A 211 7.68 -10.45 16.79
CA LEU A 211 7.00 -9.18 16.57
C LEU A 211 7.98 -8.05 16.87
N SER A 212 8.06 -7.07 15.98
CA SER A 212 8.85 -5.86 16.17
C SER A 212 7.95 -4.63 16.12
N SER A 213 8.14 -3.71 17.07
CA SER A 213 7.54 -2.38 17.03
C SER A 213 8.44 -1.34 16.38
N PHE A 214 9.56 -1.77 15.78
CA PHE A 214 10.50 -0.86 15.14
C PHE A 214 9.82 -0.13 13.96
N PRO A 215 9.86 1.21 13.91
CA PRO A 215 9.22 1.97 12.86
C PRO A 215 9.97 1.83 11.53
N ILE A 216 9.26 1.35 10.52
CA ILE A 216 9.71 1.27 9.13
C ILE A 216 8.75 2.07 8.22
N SER A 217 9.23 2.38 7.02
CA SER A 217 8.48 3.01 5.93
C SER A 217 8.70 2.23 4.64
N SER A 218 7.81 2.42 3.65
CA SER A 218 7.91 1.77 2.34
C SER A 218 9.26 2.02 1.65
N VAL A 219 9.87 3.19 1.86
CA VAL A 219 11.20 3.53 1.32
C VAL A 219 12.33 2.65 1.85
N ASP A 220 12.13 1.96 2.97
CA ASP A 220 13.12 1.05 3.56
C ASP A 220 13.11 -0.35 2.93
N ILE A 221 12.06 -0.69 2.16
CA ILE A 221 11.90 -2.02 1.59
C ILE A 221 12.99 -2.29 0.57
N LEU A 222 13.25 -1.35 -0.34
CA LEU A 222 14.30 -1.47 -1.37
C LEU A 222 15.69 -1.73 -0.77
N PRO A 223 16.26 -0.87 0.12
CA PRO A 223 17.59 -1.13 0.67
C PRO A 223 17.62 -2.41 1.51
N THR A 224 16.51 -2.82 2.13
CA THR A 224 16.43 -4.10 2.86
C THR A 224 16.50 -5.30 1.90
N ILE A 225 15.79 -5.27 0.77
CA ILE A 225 15.86 -6.34 -0.24
C ILE A 225 17.28 -6.45 -0.79
N LEU A 226 17.93 -5.33 -1.13
CA LEU A 226 19.31 -5.33 -1.62
C LEU A 226 20.27 -5.95 -0.58
N ASP A 227 20.15 -5.57 0.68
CA ASP A 227 20.98 -6.08 1.77
C ASP A 227 20.72 -7.57 2.08
N LEU A 228 19.46 -8.03 2.02
CA LEU A 228 19.10 -9.44 2.14
C LEU A 228 19.66 -10.27 0.97
N ALA A 229 19.65 -9.71 -0.24
CA ALA A 229 20.23 -10.32 -1.44
C ALA A 229 21.76 -10.19 -1.53
N ASN A 230 22.41 -9.55 -0.55
CA ASN A 230 23.84 -9.26 -0.56
C ASN A 230 24.31 -8.46 -1.81
N VAL A 231 23.43 -7.61 -2.33
CA VAL A 231 23.70 -6.71 -3.46
C VAL A 231 24.14 -5.36 -2.91
N LYS A 232 25.31 -4.89 -3.34
CA LYS A 232 25.77 -3.53 -3.00
C LYS A 232 24.86 -2.52 -3.69
N THR A 233 24.30 -1.58 -2.92
CA THR A 233 23.59 -0.43 -3.48
C THR A 233 24.53 0.35 -4.39
N PRO A 234 24.17 0.59 -5.67
CA PRO A 234 24.99 1.40 -6.56
C PRO A 234 25.17 2.82 -5.99
N GLU A 235 26.40 3.35 -5.98
CA GLU A 235 26.70 4.68 -5.41
C GLU A 235 25.88 5.82 -6.05
N LYS A 236 25.49 5.65 -7.31
CA LYS A 236 24.67 6.62 -8.06
C LYS A 236 23.20 6.62 -7.61
N LEU A 237 22.73 5.56 -6.97
CA LEU A 237 21.35 5.43 -6.53
C LEU A 237 21.20 6.09 -5.15
N LYS A 238 20.57 7.27 -5.12
CA LYS A 238 20.19 7.92 -3.88
C LYS A 238 18.98 7.19 -3.29
N ILE A 239 19.17 6.56 -2.13
CA ILE A 239 18.11 5.88 -1.38
C ILE A 239 17.88 6.61 -0.07
N ASP A 240 16.65 7.08 0.16
CA ASP A 240 16.27 7.76 1.41
C ASP A 240 16.00 6.80 2.57
N GLY A 241 15.59 5.56 2.25
CA GLY A 241 15.36 4.51 3.22
C GLY A 241 16.64 3.90 3.80
N LYS A 242 16.48 3.11 4.86
CA LYS A 242 17.57 2.36 5.51
C LYS A 242 17.18 0.90 5.64
N SER A 243 18.12 0.00 5.35
CA SER A 243 17.93 -1.42 5.58
C SER A 243 17.58 -1.67 7.05
N PHE A 244 16.56 -2.50 7.30
CA PHE A 244 16.20 -2.99 8.63
C PHE A 244 16.55 -4.47 8.82
N LYS A 245 17.44 -5.04 7.99
CA LYS A 245 17.92 -6.42 8.12
C LYS A 245 18.43 -6.77 9.52
N GLU A 246 19.18 -5.86 10.15
CA GLU A 246 19.69 -6.08 11.51
C GLU A 246 18.56 -6.17 12.56
N VAL A 247 17.43 -5.49 12.34
CA VAL A 247 16.22 -5.65 13.16
C VAL A 247 15.59 -7.02 12.91
N LEU A 248 15.54 -7.48 11.66
CA LEU A 248 15.00 -8.81 11.30
C LEU A 248 15.80 -9.96 11.92
N PHE A 249 17.12 -9.78 12.05
CA PHE A 249 18.02 -10.79 12.60
C PHE A 249 18.26 -10.64 14.11
N GLU A 250 17.46 -9.81 14.79
CA GLU A 250 17.54 -9.56 16.24
C GLU A 250 18.93 -9.10 16.71
N LYS A 251 19.73 -8.46 15.83
CA LYS A 251 21.11 -8.07 16.13
C LYS A 251 21.20 -6.72 16.84
N ILE A 252 20.13 -5.92 16.86
CA ILE A 252 20.16 -4.59 17.47
C ILE A 252 18.82 -4.26 18.16
N GLU A 253 18.83 -4.23 19.51
CA GLU A 253 17.75 -3.64 20.31
C GLU A 253 17.86 -2.11 20.43
N LYS A 254 19.06 -1.55 20.19
CA LYS A 254 19.40 -0.13 20.38
C LYS A 254 19.45 0.67 19.08
N MET A 255 18.42 0.62 18.25
CA MET A 255 18.33 1.56 17.11
C MET A 255 17.29 2.65 17.37
N PHE A 256 17.85 3.85 17.55
CA PHE A 256 17.34 5.22 17.45
C PHE A 256 15.83 5.45 17.43
N GLN A 257 15.40 6.47 18.19
CA GLN A 257 14.15 7.17 17.90
C GLN A 257 14.14 7.60 16.44
N ARG A 258 13.31 6.97 15.64
CA ARG A 258 13.14 7.27 14.23
C ARG A 258 11.79 7.94 14.02
N ARG A 259 11.76 8.89 13.08
CA ARG A 259 10.53 9.53 12.60
C ARG A 259 10.25 9.04 11.20
N VAL A 260 8.99 8.73 10.93
CA VAL A 260 8.52 8.38 9.60
C VAL A 260 7.87 9.61 9.00
N TYR A 261 8.28 9.95 7.79
CA TYR A 261 7.71 11.06 7.04
C TYR A 261 6.67 10.50 6.08
N ILE A 262 5.54 11.19 6.00
CA ILE A 262 4.42 10.89 5.12
C ILE A 262 4.14 12.15 4.34
N GLU A 263 3.83 12.01 3.06
CA GLU A 263 3.51 13.16 2.21
C GLU A 263 2.22 12.87 1.45
N TYR A 264 1.37 13.89 1.32
CA TYR A 264 0.18 13.80 0.48
C TYR A 264 -0.02 15.12 -0.26
N HIS A 265 -0.18 15.01 -1.58
CA HIS A 265 -0.22 16.14 -2.52
C HIS A 265 -1.63 16.48 -3.03
N GLY A 266 -2.66 15.76 -2.58
CA GLY A 266 -4.02 15.96 -3.09
C GLY A 266 -4.28 15.31 -4.46
N MET A 267 -5.56 15.26 -4.85
CA MET A 267 -5.99 14.93 -6.20
C MET A 267 -6.59 16.18 -6.86
N GLY A 268 -5.77 17.19 -7.05
CA GLY A 268 -6.19 18.42 -7.72
C GLY A 268 -6.15 18.31 -9.24
N SER A 269 -6.93 19.16 -9.89
CA SER A 269 -6.77 19.57 -11.30
C SER A 269 -6.68 21.10 -11.36
N GLY A 270 -6.37 21.69 -12.52
CA GLY A 270 -6.29 23.14 -12.65
C GLY A 270 -7.57 23.87 -12.22
N SER A 271 -8.74 23.22 -12.25
CA SER A 271 -10.02 23.77 -11.81
C SER A 271 -10.32 23.61 -10.32
N THR A 272 -9.49 22.90 -9.55
CA THR A 272 -9.67 22.71 -8.10
C THR A 272 -8.77 23.62 -7.27
N VAL A 273 -8.06 24.56 -7.90
CA VAL A 273 -7.27 25.58 -7.23
C VAL A 273 -8.21 26.68 -6.75
N GLU A 274 -8.33 26.85 -5.43
CA GLU A 274 -9.12 27.92 -4.84
C GLU A 274 -8.52 29.29 -5.23
N ASN A 275 -9.31 30.13 -5.89
CA ASN A 275 -8.88 31.46 -6.36
C ASN A 275 -8.47 32.41 -5.21
N GLN A 276 -8.79 32.10 -3.95
CA GLN A 276 -8.41 32.87 -2.77
C GLN A 276 -7.12 32.37 -2.11
N CYS A 277 -6.44 31.35 -2.67
CA CYS A 277 -5.19 30.84 -2.11
C CYS A 277 -4.08 31.90 -2.24
N ALA A 278 -3.53 32.35 -1.12
CA ALA A 278 -2.62 33.50 -1.00
C ALA A 278 -1.21 33.31 -1.63
N VAL A 279 -0.96 32.22 -2.33
CA VAL A 279 0.30 31.95 -3.02
C VAL A 279 0.03 31.98 -4.53
N LYS A 280 -0.22 33.18 -5.06
CA LYS A 280 -0.44 33.41 -6.50
C LYS A 280 0.81 33.81 -7.27
N GLU A 281 1.92 34.09 -6.59
CA GLU A 281 3.11 34.61 -7.25
C GLU A 281 4.19 33.54 -7.39
N LYS A 282 4.54 33.26 -8.66
CA LYS A 282 5.76 32.62 -9.19
C LYS A 282 5.85 31.10 -9.44
N TRP A 283 4.81 30.29 -9.21
CA TRP A 283 4.96 28.83 -9.37
C TRP A 283 3.93 28.14 -10.28
N ALA A 284 3.16 28.90 -11.04
CA ALA A 284 2.20 28.37 -12.02
C ALA A 284 2.83 28.31 -13.41
N ASP A 285 3.77 27.39 -13.62
CA ASP A 285 4.17 26.93 -14.95
C ASP A 285 3.20 25.80 -15.39
N PRO A 286 2.51 25.90 -16.54
CA PRO A 286 1.60 24.86 -17.04
C PRO A 286 2.24 23.49 -17.26
N GLU A 287 3.57 23.40 -17.38
CA GLU A 287 4.29 22.12 -17.43
C GLU A 287 4.59 21.53 -16.04
N HIS A 288 4.33 22.28 -14.97
CA HIS A 288 4.54 21.92 -13.56
C HIS A 288 3.22 21.94 -12.77
N LEU A 289 2.19 21.24 -13.25
CA LEU A 289 0.93 20.98 -12.50
C LEU A 289 1.11 20.08 -11.25
N LEU A 290 2.28 20.14 -10.62
CA LEU A 290 2.71 19.40 -9.43
C LEU A 290 3.31 20.35 -8.37
N ASP A 291 2.65 21.47 -8.04
CA ASP A 291 2.64 21.95 -6.65
C ASP A 291 1.59 23.06 -6.46
N GLY A 292 0.75 22.89 -5.44
CA GLY A 292 0.06 23.98 -4.76
C GLY A 292 -0.15 23.70 -3.27
N ARG A 293 0.54 22.69 -2.72
CA ARG A 293 0.60 22.21 -1.33
C ARG A 293 1.19 20.78 -1.30
N SER A 294 2.44 20.60 -1.74
CA SER A 294 3.25 19.48 -1.24
C SER A 294 3.36 19.62 0.29
N GLN A 295 2.63 18.81 1.07
CA GLN A 295 2.66 18.87 2.52
C GLN A 295 3.38 17.66 3.10
N TYR A 296 4.53 17.95 3.72
CA TYR A 296 5.30 16.99 4.51
C TYR A 296 4.67 16.84 5.89
N TYR A 297 4.30 15.61 6.24
CA TYR A 297 3.83 15.21 7.55
C TYR A 297 4.94 14.43 8.26
N VAL A 298 5.25 14.83 9.49
CA VAL A 298 6.16 14.07 10.35
C VAL A 298 5.31 13.28 11.33
N ALA A 299 5.22 11.97 11.15
CA ALA A 299 4.69 11.10 12.18
C ALA A 299 5.87 10.59 13.03
N SER A 300 5.99 11.09 14.27
CA SER A 300 6.82 10.41 15.26
C SER A 300 6.05 9.21 15.80
N VAL A 301 6.43 8.01 15.37
CA VAL A 301 6.00 6.77 16.03
C VAL A 301 6.79 6.68 17.33
N LEU A 302 6.24 7.25 18.40
CA LEU A 302 6.77 7.05 19.75
C LEU A 302 6.48 5.60 20.15
N ASN A 303 7.50 4.88 20.62
CA ASN A 303 7.36 3.55 21.24
C ASN A 303 6.50 3.70 22.51
N VAL A 304 5.17 3.59 22.38
CA VAL A 304 4.25 3.60 23.52
C VAL A 304 3.78 2.16 23.76
N PRO A 305 4.02 1.57 24.95
CA PRO A 305 3.53 0.24 25.31
C PRO A 305 2.01 0.13 25.15
N ARG A 306 1.53 -1.04 24.69
CA ARG A 306 0.10 -1.34 24.43
C ARG A 306 -0.83 -0.96 25.59
N SER A 307 -0.36 -1.06 26.84
CA SER A 307 -1.12 -0.71 28.05
C SER A 307 -1.44 0.78 28.21
N LYS A 308 -0.81 1.68 27.42
CA LYS A 308 -1.06 3.13 27.44
C LYS A 308 -1.81 3.66 26.21
N VAL A 309 -2.19 2.80 25.27
CA VAL A 309 -2.80 3.19 23.99
C VAL A 309 -4.27 3.64 24.14
N GLN A 310 -4.92 3.40 25.29
CA GLN A 310 -6.27 3.89 25.56
C GLN A 310 -6.38 5.40 25.87
N ARG A 311 -5.28 6.17 25.91
CA ARG A 311 -5.32 7.62 26.23
C ARG A 311 -4.66 8.56 25.21
N ALA A 312 -4.10 8.07 24.11
CA ALA A 312 -3.55 8.95 23.06
C ALA A 312 -4.63 9.36 22.04
N THR A 313 -5.66 10.06 22.51
CA THR A 313 -6.73 10.65 21.68
C THR A 313 -6.37 12.04 21.13
N SER A 314 -5.22 12.58 21.55
CA SER A 314 -4.71 13.90 21.18
C SER A 314 -3.55 13.80 20.17
N VAL A 315 -3.72 14.46 19.02
CA VAL A 315 -2.73 14.54 17.92
C VAL A 315 -1.88 15.82 18.04
N GLY A 316 -2.19 16.70 19.00
CA GLY A 316 -1.51 17.98 19.20
C GLY A 316 -0.01 17.85 19.52
N ASP A 317 0.41 16.71 20.08
CA ASP A 317 1.81 16.49 20.48
C ASP A 317 2.67 15.80 19.41
N ILE A 318 2.06 15.25 18.34
CA ILE A 318 2.76 14.46 17.32
C ILE A 318 3.10 15.29 16.06
N PHE A 319 2.32 16.33 15.75
CA PHE A 319 2.54 17.18 14.58
C PHE A 319 2.86 18.62 14.97
N LYS A 320 4.14 18.92 15.25
CA LYS A 320 4.61 20.32 15.24
C LYS A 320 4.85 20.75 13.79
N ARG A 321 4.01 21.65 13.28
CA ARG A 321 4.19 22.36 12.00
C ARG A 321 5.53 23.12 12.05
N LYS A 322 6.62 22.53 11.54
CA LYS A 322 7.85 23.28 11.29
C LYS A 322 7.72 23.93 9.92
N LYS A 323 7.54 25.26 9.89
CA LYS A 323 7.87 26.05 8.70
C LYS A 323 9.36 25.85 8.45
N THR A 324 9.74 25.36 7.28
CA THR A 324 11.12 25.47 6.79
C THR A 324 11.49 26.96 6.75
N PRO A 325 12.64 27.37 7.31
CA PRO A 325 13.13 28.73 7.10
C PRO A 325 13.42 28.92 5.62
N GLN A 326 12.86 29.97 5.03
CA GLN A 326 13.32 30.46 3.74
C GLN A 326 14.69 31.11 3.97
N ASN A 327 15.72 30.58 3.33
CA ASN A 327 16.97 31.32 3.09
C ASN A 327 16.85 32.05 1.77
#